data_AF-A0A3D0RKC5-F1
#
_entry.id   AF-A0A3D0RKC5-F1
#
_cell.length_a   1.000
_cell.length_b   1.000
_cell.length_c   1.000
_cell.angle_alpha   90.00
_cell.angle_beta   90.00
_cell.angle_gamma   90.00
#
_symmetry.space_group_name_H-M   'P 1'
#
loop_
_entity.id
_entity.type
_entity.pdbx_description
1 polymer ?
#
loop_
_entity_poly.entity_id
_entity_poly.type
_entity_poly.pdbx_seq_one_letter_code
_entity_poly.pdbx_strand_id
1 'polypeptide(L)' 'MRVSSYTDLILAKLFRIKEMENKQGKTIVSEGIDANYTDIVNYALFGLIKLHFGEE' A
#
# COMPACT_ATOMS: atom_id res chain seq x y z
N MET A 1 6.35 3.53 14.25
CA MET A 1 5.29 4.09 13.37
C MET A 1 3.96 3.98 14.08
N ARG A 2 3.07 4.98 13.92
CA ARG A 2 1.71 4.90 14.47
C ARG A 2 0.89 3.94 13.62
N VAL A 3 -0.12 3.28 14.20
CA VAL A 3 -1.01 2.37 13.45
C VAL A 3 -1.68 3.12 12.29
N SER A 4 -2.05 4.39 12.48
CA SER A 4 -2.61 5.25 11.42
C SER A 4 -1.70 5.41 10.20
N SER A 5 -0.37 5.33 10.38
CA SER A 5 0.59 5.45 9.28
C SER A 5 0.49 4.30 8.27
N TYR A 6 0.02 3.12 8.67
CA TYR A 6 -0.24 2.03 7.74
C TYR A 6 -1.44 2.34 6.83
N THR A 7 -2.48 2.99 7.36
CA THR A 7 -3.62 3.46 6.57
C THR A 7 -3.17 4.49 5.54
N ASP A 8 -2.30 5.42 5.90
CA ASP A 8 -1.74 6.41 4.98
C ASP A 8 -0.96 5.75 3.83
N LEU A 9 -0.15 4.73 4.13
CA LEU A 9 0.59 3.96 3.13
C LEU A 9 -0.35 3.18 2.18
N ILE A 10 -1.41 2.58 2.72
CA ILE A 10 -2.42 1.89 1.92
C ILE A 10 -3.13 2.87 0.97
N LEU A 11 -3.55 4.03 1.48
CA LEU A 11 -4.19 5.07 0.67
C LEU A 11 -3.25 5.56 -0.45
N ALA A 12 -1.98 5.80 -0.15
CA ALA A 12 -0.99 6.21 -1.14
C ALA A 12 -0.83 5.17 -2.27
N LYS A 13 -0.80 3.87 -1.93
CA LYS A 13 -0.73 2.78 -2.93
C LYS A 13 -2.01 2.69 -3.77
N LEU A 14 -3.18 2.84 -3.16
CA LEU A 14 -4.46 2.88 -3.88
C LEU A 14 -4.53 4.04 -4.89
N PHE A 15 -4.11 5.25 -4.49
CA PHE A 15 -4.03 6.38 -5.40
C PHE A 15 -3.07 6.12 -6.56
N ARG A 16 -1.92 5.48 -6.28
CA ARG A 16 -0.96 5.10 -7.32
C ARG A 16 -1.56 4.12 -8.33
N ILE A 17 -2.28 3.09 -7.87
CA ILE A 17 -2.93 2.11 -8.75
C ILE A 17 -3.95 2.82 -9.65
N LYS A 18 -4.81 3.67 -9.08
CA LYS A 18 -5.78 4.45 -9.85
C LYS A 18 -5.12 5.30 -10.94
N GLU A 19 -3.99 5.94 -10.63
CA GLU A 19 -3.23 6.71 -11.61
C GLU A 19 -2.62 5.84 -12.72
N MET A 20 -2.18 4.63 -12.40
CA MET A 20 -1.66 3.67 -13.39
C MET A 20 -2.74 3.16 -14.33
N GLU A 21 -3.93 2.86 -13.81
CA GLU A 21 -5.09 2.46 -14.60
C GLU A 21 -5.55 3.59 -15.53
N ASN A 22 -5.63 4.83 -15.01
CA ASN A 22 -5.97 6.01 -15.81
C ASN A 22 -4.99 6.26 -16.97
N LYS A 23 -3.71 5.91 -16.78
CA LYS A 23 -2.65 6.04 -17.79
C LYS A 23 -2.56 4.83 -18.74
N GLN A 24 -3.55 3.93 -18.71
CA GLN A 24 -3.61 2.71 -19.54
C GLN A 24 -2.34 1.85 -19.42
N GLY A 25 -1.74 1.77 -18.23
CA GLY A 25 -0.54 0.98 -18.01
C GLY A 25 0.73 1.51 -18.70
N LYS A 26 0.73 2.72 -19.28
CA LYS A 26 1.92 3.37 -19.85
C LYS A 26 2.87 3.95 -18.78
N THR A 27 3.07 3.24 -17.68
CA THR A 27 4.11 3.60 -16.71
C THR A 27 5.43 2.97 -17.10
N ILE A 28 6.30 3.78 -17.68
CA ILE A 28 7.55 3.41 -18.36
C ILE A 28 8.58 2.74 -17.42
N VAL A 29 8.44 2.89 -16.09
CA VAL A 29 9.44 2.44 -15.08
C VAL A 29 8.81 2.06 -13.72
N SER A 30 7.52 1.70 -13.66
CA SER A 30 6.86 1.41 -12.38
C SER A 30 6.86 -0.08 -12.05
N GLU A 31 7.00 -0.43 -10.77
CA GLU A 31 6.47 -1.69 -10.23
C GLU A 31 5.04 -1.91 -10.76
N GLY A 32 4.74 -3.14 -11.16
CA GLY A 32 3.43 -3.51 -11.71
C GLY A 32 2.29 -3.25 -10.73
N ILE A 33 1.06 -3.20 -11.26
CA ILE A 33 -0.15 -3.02 -10.44
C ILE A 33 -0.24 -4.11 -9.36
N ASP A 34 0.08 -5.36 -9.71
CA ASP A 34 0.06 -6.52 -8.81
C ASP A 34 1.00 -6.37 -7.59
N ALA A 35 2.17 -5.79 -7.81
CA ALA A 35 3.12 -5.51 -6.73
C ALA A 35 2.55 -4.47 -5.75
N ASN A 36 1.86 -3.45 -6.25
CA ASN A 36 1.22 -2.43 -5.42
C ASN A 36 0.05 -3.01 -4.61
N TYR A 37 -0.71 -3.96 -5.16
CA TYR A 37 -1.72 -4.69 -4.38
C TYR A 37 -1.09 -5.55 -3.29
N THR A 38 0.03 -6.22 -3.60
CA THR A 38 0.77 -7.02 -2.61
C THR A 38 1.26 -6.15 -1.44
N ASP A 39 1.75 -4.95 -1.73
CA ASP A 39 2.16 -3.99 -0.70
C ASP A 39 1.00 -3.54 0.19
N ILE A 40 -0.18 -3.29 -0.37
CA ILE A 40 -1.39 -2.95 0.41
C ILE A 40 -1.70 -4.05 1.41
N VAL A 41 -1.67 -5.31 0.98
CA VAL A 41 -1.92 -6.47 1.85
C VAL A 41 -0.86 -6.55 2.95
N ASN A 42 0.42 -6.36 2.61
CA ASN A 42 1.52 -6.37 3.58
C ASN A 42 1.38 -5.25 4.61
N TYR A 43 1.06 -4.03 4.20
CA TYR A 43 0.84 -2.92 5.13
C TYR A 43 -0.37 -3.16 6.04
N ALA A 44 -1.45 -3.73 5.52
CA ALA A 44 -2.60 -4.11 6.33
C ALA A 44 -2.21 -5.17 7.38
N LEU A 45 -1.48 -6.22 6.96
CA LEU A 45 -1.00 -7.27 7.85
C LEU A 45 -0.08 -6.71 8.94
N PHE A 46 0.91 -5.89 8.58
CA PHE A 46 1.79 -5.26 9.56
C PHE A 46 1.07 -4.28 10.48
N GLY A 47 0.07 -3.56 9.96
CA GLY A 47 -0.81 -2.72 10.77
C GLY A 47 -1.56 -3.54 11.83
N LEU A 48 -2.12 -4.69 11.44
CA LEU A 48 -2.79 -5.61 12.36
C LEU A 48 -1.81 -6.20 13.38
N ILE A 49 -0.61 -6.59 12.96
CA ILE A 49 0.43 -7.10 13.86
C ILE A 49 0.81 -6.01 14.87
N LYS A 50 1.09 -4.78 14.43
CA LYS A 50 1.45 -3.68 15.34
C LYS A 50 0.29 -3.32 16.28
N LEU A 51 -0.96 -3.41 15.82
CA LEU A 51 -2.14 -3.11 16.64
C LEU A 51 -2.35 -4.12 17.78
N HIS A 52 -2.06 -5.41 17.55
CA HIS A 52 -2.35 -6.47 18.52
C HIS A 52 -1.12 -6.98 19.29
N PHE A 53 0.07 -6.86 18.71
CA PHE A 53 1.32 -7.43 19.22
C PHE A 53 2.48 -6.41 19.25
N GLY A 54 2.21 -5.16 18.87
CA GLY A 54 3.21 -4.11 18.99
C GLY A 54 3.33 -3.67 20.43
N GLU A 55 4.28 -4.22 21.18
CA GLU A 55 4.68 -3.68 22.48
C GLU A 55 4.98 -2.17 22.36
N GLU A 56 4.69 -1.43 23.45
CA GLU A 56 4.83 0.03 23.55
C GLU A 56 6.25 0.51 23.26
#